data_AF-A0A356L3M7-F1
#
_entry.id   AF-A0A356L3M7-F1
#
_cell.length_a   1.000
_cell.length_b   1.000
_cell.length_c   1.000
_cell.angle_alpha   90.00
_cell.angle_beta   90.00
_cell.angle_gamma   90.00
#
_symmetry.space_group_name_H-M   'P 1'
#
loop_
_entity.id
_entity.type
_entity.pdbx_description
1 polymer ?
#
loop_
_entity_poly.entity_id
_entity_poly.type
_entity_poly.pdbx_seq_one_letter_code
_entity_poly.pdbx_strand_id
1 'polypeptide(L)' 'MIDQIILTWFLIIFVALVPINYRALQALNFGNLFQRSSTWQIKFLMIVISVSLAFLVAFAVLTIFREISGIF' A
#
# COMPACT_ATOMS: atom_id res chain seq x y z
N MET A 1 -24.94 1.16 -6.71
CA MET A 1 -24.25 2.46 -6.83
C MET A 1 -23.25 2.67 -5.70
N ILE A 2 -23.64 2.43 -4.44
CA ILE A 2 -22.74 2.52 -3.28
C ILE A 2 -21.52 1.60 -3.43
N ASP A 3 -21.68 0.36 -3.91
CA ASP A 3 -20.54 -0.56 -4.12
C ASP A 3 -19.49 -0.01 -5.11
N GLN A 4 -19.94 0.68 -6.16
CA GLN A 4 -19.03 1.29 -7.14
C GLN A 4 -18.27 2.46 -6.52
N ILE A 5 -18.93 3.25 -5.65
CA ILE A 5 -18.30 4.36 -4.91
C ILE A 5 -17.24 3.80 -3.96
N ILE A 6 -17.56 2.75 -3.21
CA ILE A 6 -16.64 2.09 -2.27
C ILE A 6 -15.42 1.53 -3.02
N LEU A 7 -15.64 0.86 -4.16
CA LEU A 7 -14.55 0.32 -4.99
C LEU A 7 -13.68 1.44 -5.59
N THR A 8 -14.29 2.56 -5.99
CA THR A 8 -13.55 3.73 -6.48
C THR A 8 -12.65 4.31 -5.39
N TRP A 9 -13.14 4.47 -4.17
CA TRP A 9 -12.35 4.92 -3.03
C TRP A 9 -11.21 3.97 -2.68
N PHE A 10 -11.45 2.66 -2.74
CA PHE A 10 -10.40 1.66 -2.58
C PHE A 10 -9.26 1.88 -3.59
N LEU A 11 -9.59 2.06 -4.87
CA LEU A 11 -8.59 2.29 -5.92
C LEU A 11 -7.84 3.61 -5.73
N ILE A 12 -8.54 4.69 -5.36
CA ILE A 12 -7.91 5.99 -5.08
C ILE A 12 -6.88 5.85 -3.96
N ILE A 13 -7.26 5.25 -2.84
CA ILE A 13 -6.38 5.05 -1.68
C ILE A 13 -5.20 4.16 -2.05
N PHE A 14 -5.46 3.04 -2.73
CA PHE A 14 -4.43 2.10 -3.15
C PHE A 14 -3.41 2.78 -4.08
N VAL A 15 -3.87 3.40 -5.17
CA VAL A 15 -2.99 4.05 -6.16
C VAL A 15 -2.21 5.21 -5.56
N ALA A 16 -2.80 5.97 -4.63
CA ALA A 16 -2.11 7.06 -3.94
C ALA A 16 -1.06 6.54 -2.94
N LEU A 17 -1.36 5.48 -2.19
CA LEU A 17 -0.48 4.96 -1.14
C LEU A 17 0.73 4.21 -1.68
N VAL A 18 0.63 3.54 -2.83
CA VAL A 18 1.77 2.82 -3.44
C VAL A 18 3.01 3.72 -3.58
N PRO A 19 2.96 4.89 -4.28
CA PRO A 19 4.13 5.75 -4.42
C PRO A 19 4.54 6.43 -3.11
N ILE A 20 3.61 6.70 -2.20
CA ILE A 20 3.91 7.26 -0.87
C ILE A 20 4.74 6.27 -0.05
N ASN A 21 4.27 5.02 0.06
CA ASN A 21 4.97 3.95 0.76
C ASN A 21 6.34 3.69 0.14
N TYR A 22 6.43 3.71 -1.19
CA TYR A 22 7.70 3.50 -1.89
C TYR A 22 8.73 4.58 -1.55
N ARG A 23 8.32 5.85 -1.55
CA ARG A 23 9.20 6.96 -1.13
C ARG A 23 9.58 6.87 0.35
N ALA A 24 8.63 6.50 1.21
CA ALA A 24 8.87 6.33 2.64
C ALA A 24 9.87 5.21 2.91
N LEU A 25 9.72 4.07 2.24
CA LEU A 25 10.66 2.95 2.35
C LEU A 25 12.05 3.37 1.86
N GLN A 26 12.17 4.08 0.74
CA GLN A 26 13.47 4.55 0.23
C GLN A 26 14.23 5.49 1.19
N ALA A 27 13.54 6.15 2.12
CA ALA A 27 14.18 6.97 3.13
C ALA A 27 14.91 6.14 4.21
N LEU A 28 14.66 4.83 4.28
CA LEU A 28 15.31 3.93 5.24
C LEU A 28 16.71 3.54 4.75
N ASN A 29 17.64 3.38 5.70
CA ASN A 29 19.01 2.98 5.39
C ASN A 29 19.13 1.45 5.25
N PHE A 30 19.07 0.95 4.01
CA PHE A 30 19.21 -0.47 3.70
C PHE A 30 20.66 -0.96 3.58
N GLY A 31 21.65 -0.08 3.74
CA GLY A 31 23.07 -0.47 3.68
C GLY A 31 23.45 -1.52 4.73
N ASN A 32 22.73 -1.54 5.86
CA ASN A 32 22.95 -2.51 6.94
C ASN A 32 22.09 -3.78 6.80
N LEU A 33 21.06 -3.78 5.94
CA LEU A 33 20.13 -4.89 5.78
C LEU A 33 20.54 -5.87 4.68
N PHE A 34 21.28 -5.42 3.66
CA PHE A 34 21.70 -6.25 2.53
C PHE A 34 23.23 -6.26 2.38
N GLN A 35 23.86 -7.43 2.60
CA GLN A 35 25.31 -7.64 2.50
C GLN A 35 25.89 -7.45 1.09
N ARG A 36 25.05 -7.62 0.05
CA ARG A 36 25.38 -7.31 -1.34
C ARG A 36 24.46 -6.20 -1.80
N SER A 37 25.01 -5.03 -2.11
CA SER A 37 24.30 -3.82 -2.53
C SER A 37 23.73 -3.94 -3.95
N SER A 38 23.00 -5.02 -4.26
CA SER A 38 22.27 -5.11 -5.52
C SER A 38 21.08 -4.15 -5.46
N THR A 39 21.33 -2.92 -5.90
CA THR A 39 20.35 -1.82 -5.93
C THR A 39 19.04 -2.24 -6.60
N TRP A 40 19.10 -3.14 -7.58
CA TRP A 40 17.92 -3.64 -8.28
C TRP A 40 17.05 -4.56 -7.41
N GLN A 41 17.67 -5.49 -6.67
CA GLN A 41 16.94 -6.39 -5.77
C GLN A 41 16.25 -5.62 -4.64
N ILE A 42 16.93 -4.63 -4.07
CA ILE A 42 16.39 -3.79 -3.01
C ILE A 42 15.20 -2.97 -3.52
N LYS A 43 15.32 -2.35 -4.70
CA LYS A 43 14.22 -1.60 -5.33
C LYS A 43 13.01 -2.49 -5.62
N PHE A 44 13.24 -3.69 -6.17
CA PHE A 44 12.17 -4.65 -6.42
C PHE A 44 11.43 -5.00 -5.12
N LEU A 45 12.18 -5.33 -4.07
CA LEU A 45 11.61 -5.67 -2.76
C LEU A 45 10.80 -4.51 -2.17
N MET A 46 11.30 -3.27 -2.27
CA MET A 46 10.56 -2.09 -1.83
C MET A 46 9.26 -1.88 -2.60
N ILE A 47 9.22 -2.14 -3.90
CA ILE A 47 7.98 -2.04 -4.69
C ILE A 47 6.97 -3.07 -4.17
N VAL A 48 7.38 -4.32 -3.99
CA VAL A 48 6.51 -5.40 -3.50
C VAL A 48 5.94 -5.06 -2.11
N ILE A 49 6.79 -4.58 -1.20
CA ILE A 49 6.35 -4.17 0.14
C ILE A 49 5.41 -2.97 0.07
N SER A 50 5.70 -1.98 -0.79
CA SER A 50 4.87 -0.79 -0.93
C SER A 50 3.47 -1.12 -1.43
N VAL A 51 3.37 -2.00 -2.43
CA VAL A 51 2.11 -2.52 -2.97
C VAL A 51 1.35 -3.29 -1.91
N SER A 52 2.04 -4.15 -1.16
CA SER A 52 1.43 -4.94 -0.07
C SER A 52 0.87 -4.05 1.04
N LEU A 53 1.65 -3.05 1.49
CA LEU A 53 1.21 -2.09 2.50
C LEU A 53 0.03 -1.24 2.02
N ALA A 54 0.09 -0.73 0.79
CA ALA A 54 -1.01 0.05 0.22
C ALA A 54 -2.30 -0.79 0.12
N PHE A 55 -2.18 -2.05 -0.28
CA PHE A 55 -3.31 -2.98 -0.33
C PHE A 55 -3.91 -3.21 1.06
N LEU A 56 -3.09 -3.49 2.08
CA LEU A 56 -3.56 -3.73 3.44
C LEU A 56 -4.34 -2.54 3.99
N VAL A 57 -3.82 -1.31 3.80
CA VAL A 57 -4.50 -0.10 4.25
C VAL A 57 -5.81 0.12 3.48
N ALA A 58 -5.78 0.02 2.15
CA ALA A 58 -6.99 0.18 1.33
C ALA A 58 -8.06 -0.86 1.68
N PHE A 59 -7.66 -2.11 1.93
CA PHE A 59 -8.55 -3.20 2.32
C PHE A 59 -9.15 -3.00 3.72
N ALA A 60 -8.33 -2.53 4.68
CA ALA A 60 -8.82 -2.20 6.02
C ALA A 60 -9.88 -1.09 5.97
N VAL A 61 -9.63 -0.03 5.20
CA VAL A 61 -10.60 1.06 4.99
C VAL A 61 -11.89 0.54 4.36
N LEU A 62 -11.78 -0.29 3.31
CA LEU A 62 -12.93 -0.92 2.65
C LEU A 62 -13.76 -1.76 3.63
N THR A 63 -13.09 -2.54 4.48
CA THR A 63 -13.74 -3.39 5.49
C THR A 63 -14.50 -2.54 6.49
N ILE A 64 -13.90 -1.47 7.01
CA ILE A 64 -14.56 -0.53 7.93
C ILE A 64 -15.80 0.09 7.29
N PHE A 65 -15.71 0.54 6.03
CA PHE A 65 -16.87 1.10 5.32
C PHE A 65 -17.99 0.07 5.13
N ARG A 66 -17.65 -1.18 4.82
CA ARG A 66 -18.63 -2.26 4.69
C ARG A 66 -19.33 -2.57 6.01
N GLU A 67 -18.59 -2.67 7.10
CA GLU A 67 -19.16 -2.90 8.42
C GLU A 67 -20.08 -1.75 8.85
N ILE A 68 -19.65 -0.49 8.66
CA ILE A 68 -20.48 0.68 8.98
C ILE A 68 -21.74 0.71 8.10
N SER A 69 -21.62 0.46 6.80
CA SER A 69 -22.79 0.47 5.89
C SER A 69 -23.72 -0.74 6.05
N GLY A 70 -23.26 -1.85 6.63
CA GLY A 70 -24.10 -2.99 6.99
C GLY A 70 -24.80 -2.85 8.35
N ILE A 71 -24.36 -1.91 9.19
CA ILE A 71 -25.00 -1.55 10.47
C ILE A 71 -26.15 -0.54 10.27
N PHE A 72 -26.24 0.12 9.11
CA PHE A 72 -27.31 1.05 8.73
C PHE A 72 -28.25 0.43 7.69
#